data_AF-A0A1E3XFW9-F1
#
_entry.id   AF-A0A1E3XFW9-F1
#
_cell.length_a   1.000
_cell.length_b   1.000
_cell.length_c   1.000
_cell.angle_alpha   90.00
_cell.angle_beta   90.00
_cell.angle_gamma   90.00
#
_symmetry.space_group_name_H-M   'P 1'
#
loop_
_entity.id
_entity.type
_entity.pdbx_description
1 polymer ?
#
loop_
_entity_poly.entity_id
_entity_poly.type
_entity_poly.pdbx_seq_one_letter_code
_entity_poly.pdbx_strand_id
1 'polypeptide(L)' 'MISLYNLNENQKESRKKMGSNKAELRTFEDLECWKVCRELRRFAAMIVKQLPREEDFRLKDQILRAARNATANPVK' A
#
# COMPACT_ATOMS: atom_id res chain seq x y z
N MET A 1 -28.13 -27.29 -12.69
CA MET A 1 -26.99 -28.12 -13.14
C MET A 1 -26.72 -27.78 -14.60
N ILE A 2 -25.45 -27.63 -14.98
CA ILE A 2 -24.93 -27.32 -16.32
C ILE A 2 -24.86 -25.81 -16.66
N SER A 3 -23.82 -25.14 -16.16
CA SER A 3 -23.06 -24.12 -16.94
C SER A 3 -21.82 -23.62 -16.15
N LEU A 4 -20.96 -24.53 -15.65
CA LEU A 4 -19.66 -24.13 -15.05
C LEU A 4 -18.47 -24.97 -15.54
N TYR A 5 -18.65 -25.84 -16.54
CA TYR A 5 -17.63 -26.84 -16.91
C TYR A 5 -17.11 -26.74 -18.35
N ASN A 6 -17.06 -25.56 -18.96
CA ASN A 6 -16.41 -25.37 -20.26
C ASN A 6 -15.62 -24.06 -20.31
N LEU A 7 -14.63 -23.92 -19.45
CA LEU A 7 -13.52 -23.00 -19.74
C LEU A 7 -12.56 -23.73 -20.68
N ASN A 8 -12.47 -23.24 -21.91
CA ASN A 8 -11.46 -23.59 -22.91
C ASN A 8 -10.05 -23.40 -22.32
N GLU A 9 -9.13 -24.35 -22.58
CA GLU A 9 -7.76 -24.33 -22.04
C GLU A 9 -7.04 -23.01 -22.31
N ASN A 10 -7.31 -22.36 -23.46
CA ASN A 10 -6.81 -21.03 -23.79
C ASN A 10 -7.30 -19.92 -22.84
N GLN A 11 -8.51 -20.01 -22.28
CA GLN A 11 -9.01 -19.07 -21.27
C GLN A 11 -8.49 -19.37 -19.86
N LYS A 12 -8.21 -20.64 -19.55
CA LYS A 12 -7.47 -21.01 -18.34
C LYS A 12 -6.03 -20.49 -18.40
N GLU A 13 -5.36 -20.62 -19.55
CA GLU A 13 -4.02 -20.11 -19.82
C GLU A 13 -3.98 -18.58 -19.80
N SER A 14 -5.02 -17.91 -20.33
CA SER A 14 -5.15 -16.45 -20.27
C SER A 14 -5.38 -15.94 -18.84
N ARG A 15 -6.17 -16.64 -18.01
CA ARG A 15 -6.28 -16.35 -16.56
C ARG A 15 -4.98 -16.64 -15.80
N LYS A 16 -4.25 -17.69 -16.17
CA LYS A 16 -2.97 -18.08 -15.57
C LYS A 16 -1.85 -17.09 -15.94
N LYS A 17 -1.83 -16.60 -17.19
CA LYS A 17 -0.91 -15.55 -17.67
C LYS A 17 -1.23 -14.18 -17.08
N MET A 18 -2.51 -13.89 -16.80
CA MET A 18 -2.90 -12.66 -16.10
C MET A 18 -2.39 -12.62 -14.64
N GLY A 19 -2.11 -13.78 -14.05
CA GLY A 19 -1.48 -13.91 -12.72
C GLY A 19 0.05 -13.89 -12.70
N SER A 20 0.72 -13.80 -13.86
CA SER A 20 2.18 -13.99 -13.99
C SER A 20 2.89 -12.81 -14.66
N ASN A 21 2.38 -11.58 -14.49
CA ASN A 21 3.19 -10.36 -14.55
C ASN A 21 3.34 -9.80 -13.13
N LYS A 22 3.57 -10.67 -12.14
CA LYS A 22 3.96 -10.24 -10.81
C LYS A 22 5.41 -9.78 -10.95
N ALA A 23 5.65 -8.47 -10.93
CA ALA A 23 6.99 -7.95 -10.69
C ALA A 23 7.55 -8.73 -9.50
N GLU A 24 8.70 -9.40 -9.68
CA GLU A 24 9.34 -10.12 -8.59
C GLU A 24 9.49 -9.14 -7.42
N LEU A 25 8.78 -9.40 -6.32
CA LEU A 25 8.94 -8.65 -5.09
C LEU A 25 10.29 -9.06 -4.52
N ARG A 26 11.30 -8.22 -4.73
CA ARG A 26 12.67 -8.48 -4.29
C ARG A 26 12.87 -7.96 -2.88
N THR A 27 12.21 -6.85 -2.55
CA THR A 27 12.25 -6.24 -1.22
C THR A 27 10.87 -5.75 -0.77
N PHE A 28 10.75 -5.36 0.50
CA PHE A 28 9.48 -4.84 1.04
C PHE A 28 9.09 -3.50 0.40
N GLU A 29 10.05 -2.76 -0.17
CA GLU A 29 9.82 -1.51 -0.89
C GLU A 29 9.08 -1.69 -2.21
N ASP A 30 9.09 -2.89 -2.77
CA ASP A 30 8.36 -3.21 -4.00
C ASP A 30 6.84 -3.31 -3.77
N LEU A 31 6.42 -3.48 -2.51
CA LEU A 31 5.01 -3.54 -2.15
C LEU A 31 4.33 -2.19 -2.42
N GLU A 32 3.25 -2.21 -3.20
CA GLU A 32 2.45 -1.01 -3.45
C GLU A 32 1.93 -0.37 -2.16
N CYS A 33 1.54 -1.18 -1.16
CA CYS A 33 1.15 -0.64 0.15
C CYS A 33 2.29 0.13 0.82
N TRP A 34 3.53 -0.34 0.73
CA TRP A 34 4.69 0.35 1.29
C TRP A 34 4.94 1.69 0.59
N LYS A 35 4.81 1.73 -0.75
CA LYS A 35 4.96 2.96 -1.54
C LYS A 35 3.92 4.00 -1.14
N VAL A 36 2.64 3.60 -1.04
CA VAL A 36 1.54 4.48 -0.59
C VAL A 36 1.78 4.96 0.85
N CYS A 37 2.18 4.08 1.77
CA CYS A 37 2.49 4.48 3.14
C CYS A 37 3.69 5.45 3.22
N ARG A 38 4.69 5.27 2.36
CA ARG A 38 5.83 6.20 2.25
C ARG A 38 5.38 7.58 1.78
N GLU A 39 4.49 7.66 0.79
CA GLU A 39 3.92 8.92 0.31
C GLU A 39 3.11 9.62 1.40
N LEU A 40 2.24 8.87 2.09
CA LEU A 40 1.48 9.37 3.25
C LEU A 40 2.40 9.98 4.30
N ARG A 41 3.53 9.33 4.62
CA ARG A 41 4.52 9.84 5.58
C ARG A 41 5.18 11.14 5.11
N ARG A 42 5.49 11.26 3.82
CA ARG A 42 6.06 12.50 3.25
C ARG A 42 5.03 13.63 3.30
N PHE A 43 3.78 13.34 2.97
CA PHE A 43 2.69 14.30 3.06
C PHE A 43 2.45 14.76 4.50
N ALA A 44 2.36 13.83 5.45
CA ALA A 44 2.21 14.14 6.87
C ALA A 44 3.32 15.06 7.37
N ALA A 45 4.59 14.77 7.01
CA ALA A 45 5.74 15.60 7.38
C ALA A 45 5.68 17.01 6.77
N MET A 46 5.06 17.18 5.60
CA MET A 46 4.83 18.49 4.99
C MET A 46 3.73 19.27 5.72
N ILE A 47 2.61 18.61 6.04
CA ILE A 47 1.47 19.24 6.72
C ILE A 47 1.83 19.71 8.13
N VAL A 48 2.55 18.90 8.92
CA VAL A 48 2.91 19.30 10.31
C VAL A 48 3.78 20.55 10.38
N LYS A 49 4.54 20.86 9.31
CA LYS A 49 5.33 22.11 9.23
C LYS A 49 4.47 23.36 9.02
N GLN A 50 3.26 23.19 8.49
CA GLN A 50 2.32 24.28 8.24
C GLN A 50 1.38 24.52 9.42
N LEU A 51 1.31 23.57 10.35
CA LEU A 51 0.50 23.70 11.56
C LEU A 51 1.10 24.75 12.52
N PRO A 52 0.25 25.51 13.24
CA PRO A 52 0.70 26.54 14.17
C PRO A 52 1.44 25.91 15.37
N ARG A 53 2.20 26.71 16.13
CA ARG A 53 3.11 26.21 17.19
C ARG A 53 2.35 25.55 18.35
N GLU A 54 1.14 26.00 18.59
CA GLU A 54 0.22 25.48 19.62
C GLU A 54 -0.05 23.97 19.43
N GLU A 55 0.10 23.46 18.21
CA GLU A 55 -0.11 22.06 17.84
C GLU A 55 1.17 21.19 17.92
N ASP A 56 2.31 21.77 18.30
CA ASP A 56 3.62 21.07 18.32
C ASP A 56 3.60 19.79 19.16
N PHE A 57 2.94 19.81 20.33
CA PHE A 57 2.96 18.70 21.29
C PHE A 57 1.73 17.80 21.24
N ARG A 58 0.69 18.16 20.48
CA ARG A 58 -0.56 17.39 20.40
C ARG A 58 -0.71 16.79 19.02
N LEU A 59 -1.12 17.61 18.05
CA LEU A 59 -1.51 17.12 16.75
C LEU A 59 -0.32 16.75 15.87
N LYS A 60 0.79 17.51 15.92
CA LYS A 60 1.98 17.21 15.10
C LYS A 60 2.60 15.86 15.46
N ASP A 61 2.80 15.60 16.74
CA ASP A 61 3.36 14.33 17.22
C ASP A 61 2.42 13.15 16.90
N GLN A 62 1.10 13.31 17.10
CA GLN A 62 0.11 12.29 16.76
C GLN A 62 0.11 11.94 15.26
N ILE A 63 0.12 12.95 14.39
CA ILE A 63 0.16 12.74 12.93
C ILE A 63 1.45 12.01 12.52
N LEU A 64 2.60 12.44 13.04
CA LEU A 64 3.89 11.83 12.68
C LEU A 64 3.99 10.38 13.15
N ARG A 65 3.51 10.07 14.36
CA ARG A 65 3.50 8.70 14.89
C ARG A 65 2.55 7.79 14.12
N ALA A 66 1.34 8.28 13.81
CA ALA A 66 0.39 7.52 13.01
C ALA A 66 0.94 7.20 11.60
N ALA A 67 1.53 8.19 10.93
CA ALA A 67 2.11 7.99 9.60
C ALA A 67 3.32 7.05 9.59
N ARG A 68 4.15 7.07 10.63
CA ARG A 68 5.27 6.11 10.79
C ARG A 68 4.74 4.69 11.02
N ASN A 69 3.71 4.52 11.84
CA ASN A 69 3.10 3.23 12.11
C ASN A 69 2.52 2.59 10.82
N ALA A 70 1.95 3.40 9.93
CA ALA A 70 1.46 2.93 8.63
C ALA A 70 2.57 2.30 7.76
N THR A 71 3.80 2.82 7.82
CA THR A 71 4.94 2.24 7.08
C THR A 71 5.56 1.04 7.81
N ALA A 72 5.41 0.96 9.14
CA ALA A 72 5.99 -0.10 9.98
C ALA A 72 5.14 -1.38 10.03
N ASN A 73 3.84 -1.30 9.71
CA ASN A 73 2.94 -2.45 9.71
C ASN A 73 2.12 -2.55 8.40
N PRO A 74 2.77 -2.84 7.25
CA PRO A 74 2.05 -2.96 5.98
C PRO A 74 1.12 -4.17 5.87
N VAL A 75 1.27 -5.20 6.72
CA VAL A 75 0.39 -6.39 6.74
C VAL A 75 0.47 -7.06 8.14
N LYS A 76 -0.67 -7.18 8.83
CA LYS A 76 -0.92 -8.24 9.82
C LYS A 76 -1.95 -9.18 9.23
#